data_AF-A0A958X9K9-F1
#
_entry.id   AF-A0A958X9K9-F1
#
_cell.length_a   1.000
_cell.length_b   1.000
_cell.length_c   1.000
_cell.angle_alpha   90.00
_cell.angle_beta   90.00
_cell.angle_gamma   90.00
#
_symmetry.space_group_name_H-M   'P 1'
#
loop_
_entity.id
_entity.type
_entity.pdbx_description
1 polymer ?
#
loop_
_entity_poly.entity_id
_entity_poly.type
_entity_poly.pdbx_seq_one_letter_code
_entity_poly.pdbx_strand_id
1 'polypeptide(L)'
;MLKIYTASTALPEKEYVFKVVFGEMLKIPYQVIPIDTEVHFRLVLPNGHELFIADQFEIPDQTAVIPEPNNIPGECENPFQKGETIIGIFGSPEFSIESQSITCGLDLFASIFFML
;
A
#
# COMPACT_ATOMS: atom_id res chain seq x y z
N MET A 1 11.92 -6.22 -13.85
CA MET A 1 10.48 -6.40 -13.56
C MET A 1 10.27 -6.24 -12.07
N LEU A 2 9.29 -5.45 -11.65
CA LEU A 2 8.90 -5.27 -10.25
C LEU A 2 8.26 -6.57 -9.74
N LYS A 3 8.61 -7.02 -8.53
CA LYS A 3 7.91 -8.14 -7.87
C LYS A 3 7.12 -7.60 -6.70
N ILE A 4 5.84 -7.98 -6.61
CA ILE A 4 4.93 -7.54 -5.55
C ILE A 4 4.53 -8.76 -4.75
N TYR A 5 4.99 -8.84 -3.51
CA TYR A 5 4.58 -9.88 -2.56
C TYR A 5 3.46 -9.33 -1.68
N THR A 6 2.41 -10.12 -1.49
CA THR A 6 1.22 -9.75 -0.70
C THR A 6 0.49 -11.00 -0.22
N ALA A 7 -0.32 -10.88 0.83
CA ALA A 7 -1.22 -11.95 1.25
C ALA A 7 -2.30 -12.24 0.19
N SER A 8 -2.77 -13.49 0.13
CA SER A 8 -3.84 -13.89 -0.80
C SER A 8 -5.23 -13.33 -0.44
N THR A 9 -5.40 -12.76 0.75
CA THR A 9 -6.63 -12.08 1.17
C THR A 9 -6.92 -10.92 0.22
N ALA A 10 -8.16 -10.84 -0.28
CA ALA A 10 -8.60 -9.79 -1.21
C ALA A 10 -7.73 -9.68 -2.48
N LEU A 11 -7.15 -10.80 -2.94
CA LEU A 11 -6.23 -10.79 -4.09
C LEU A 11 -6.84 -10.20 -5.37
N PRO A 12 -8.10 -10.51 -5.77
CA PRO A 12 -8.69 -9.90 -6.97
C PRO A 12 -8.74 -8.37 -6.91
N GLU A 13 -9.08 -7.82 -5.74
CA GLU A 13 -9.13 -6.38 -5.49
C GLU A 13 -7.74 -5.76 -5.51
N LYS A 14 -6.76 -6.40 -4.85
CA LYS A 14 -5.34 -5.99 -4.88
C LYS A 14 -4.79 -6.00 -6.30
N GLU A 15 -5.05 -7.06 -7.07
CA GLU A 15 -4.63 -7.17 -8.48
C GLU A 15 -5.23 -6.08 -9.36
N TYR A 16 -6.49 -5.69 -9.10
CA TYR A 16 -7.11 -4.55 -9.78
C TYR A 16 -6.36 -3.24 -9.49
N VAL A 17 -6.06 -2.95 -8.22
CA VAL A 17 -5.29 -1.76 -7.85
C VAL A 17 -3.91 -1.79 -8.52
N PHE A 18 -3.22 -2.93 -8.48
CA PHE A 18 -1.91 -3.07 -9.11
C PHE A 18 -1.97 -2.86 -10.63
N LYS A 19 -3.03 -3.34 -11.29
CA LYS A 19 -3.23 -3.13 -12.72
C LYS A 19 -3.38 -1.64 -13.03
N VAL A 20 -4.19 -0.91 -12.27
CA VAL A 20 -4.38 0.54 -12.47
C VAL A 20 -3.07 1.28 -12.20
N VAL A 21 -2.47 1.09 -11.01
CA VAL A 21 -1.27 1.82 -10.59
C VAL A 21 -0.06 1.47 -11.46
N PHE A 22 0.30 0.20 -11.55
CA PHE A 22 1.53 -0.23 -12.22
C PHE A 22 1.33 -0.44 -13.72
N GLY A 23 0.20 -1.00 -14.14
CA GLY A 23 -0.08 -1.29 -15.54
C GLY A 23 -0.49 -0.06 -16.35
N GLU A 24 -1.46 0.70 -15.86
CA GLU A 24 -2.10 1.78 -16.61
C GLU A 24 -1.43 3.14 -16.39
N MET A 25 -1.23 3.53 -15.12
CA MET A 25 -0.67 4.83 -14.76
C MET A 25 0.85 4.88 -14.94
N LEU A 26 1.58 3.99 -14.27
CA LEU A 26 3.04 4.00 -14.28
C LEU A 26 3.64 3.24 -15.47
N LYS A 27 2.88 2.33 -16.09
CA LYS A 27 3.30 1.48 -17.22
C LYS A 27 4.58 0.68 -16.92
N ILE A 28 4.70 0.17 -15.70
CA ILE A 28 5.82 -0.63 -15.21
C ILE A 28 5.47 -2.12 -15.31
N PRO A 29 6.33 -2.97 -15.88
CA PRO A 29 6.12 -4.42 -15.86
C PRO A 29 6.30 -4.95 -14.44
N TYR A 30 5.28 -5.64 -13.94
CA TYR A 30 5.24 -6.21 -12.59
C TYR A 30 4.75 -7.66 -12.59
N GLN A 31 5.05 -8.37 -11.50
CA GLN A 31 4.54 -9.71 -11.19
C GLN A 31 4.03 -9.74 -9.75
N VAL A 32 2.82 -10.24 -9.55
CA VAL A 32 2.23 -10.47 -8.23
C VAL A 32 2.59 -11.87 -7.76
N ILE A 33 3.01 -11.99 -6.49
CA ILE A 33 3.46 -13.23 -5.86
C ILE A 33 2.72 -13.37 -4.52
N PRO A 34 1.58 -14.08 -4.48
CA PRO A 34 0.83 -14.29 -3.25
C PRO A 34 1.63 -15.13 -2.24
N ILE A 35 1.77 -14.65 -1.02
CA ILE A 35 2.41 -15.34 0.12
C ILE A 35 1.57 -15.06 1.36
N ASP A 36 0.91 -16.09 1.90
CA ASP A 36 -0.03 -15.94 3.02
C ASP A 36 0.62 -15.51 4.35
N THR A 37 1.94 -15.65 4.47
CA THR A 37 2.70 -15.17 5.65
C THR A 37 3.10 -13.70 5.56
N GLU A 38 2.84 -13.04 4.42
CA GLU A 38 3.20 -11.65 4.22
C GLU A 38 2.16 -10.73 4.89
N VAL A 39 2.64 -9.79 5.71
CA VAL A 39 1.77 -8.88 6.50
C VAL A 39 1.65 -7.50 5.83
N HIS A 40 2.52 -7.20 4.88
CA HIS A 40 2.62 -5.91 4.19
C HIS A 40 2.78 -6.15 2.69
N PHE A 41 2.51 -5.15 1.87
CA PHE A 41 2.95 -5.21 0.48
C PHE A 41 4.46 -5.02 0.43
N ARG A 42 5.18 -6.04 -0.06
CA ARG A 42 6.62 -5.95 -0.29
C ARG A 42 6.90 -5.87 -1.78
N LEU A 43 7.42 -4.73 -2.20
CA LEU A 43 7.73 -4.42 -3.59
C LEU A 43 9.25 -4.50 -3.79
N VAL A 44 9.70 -5.46 -4.58
CA VAL A 44 11.12 -5.68 -4.85
C VAL A 44 11.46 -5.20 -6.26
N LEU A 45 12.34 -4.20 -6.33
CA LEU A 45 12.84 -3.61 -7.56
C LEU A 45 13.87 -4.52 -8.24
N PRO A 46 14.14 -4.33 -9.55
CA PRO A 46 15.10 -5.16 -10.29
C PRO A 46 16.54 -5.10 -9.75
N ASN A 47 16.90 -4.02 -9.07
CA ASN A 47 18.20 -3.82 -8.44
C ASN A 47 18.28 -4.42 -7.02
N GLY A 48 17.22 -5.06 -6.53
CA GLY A 48 17.16 -5.67 -5.21
C GLY A 48 16.74 -4.71 -4.08
N HIS A 49 16.54 -3.42 -4.36
CA HIS A 49 15.95 -2.52 -3.37
C HIS A 49 14.48 -2.85 -3.13
N GLU A 50 14.00 -2.53 -1.93
CA GLU A 50 12.67 -2.91 -1.48
C GLU A 50 11.84 -1.69 -1.06
N LEU A 51 10.52 -1.80 -1.23
CA LEU A 51 9.54 -0.88 -0.70
C LEU A 51 8.49 -1.69 0.05
N PHE A 52 8.32 -1.38 1.33
CA PHE A 52 7.28 -1.95 2.18
C PHE A 52 6.15 -0.94 2.31
N ILE A 53 4.92 -1.36 2.03
CA ILE A 53 3.71 -0.56 2.20
C ILE A 53 2.78 -1.36 3.11
N ALA A 54 2.19 -0.72 4.12
CA ALA A 54 1.23 -1.38 4.99
C ALA A 54 0.08 -2.01 4.19
N ASP A 55 -0.38 -3.18 4.62
CA ASP A 55 -1.52 -3.90 4.04
C ASP A 55 -2.61 -3.99 5.12
N GLN A 56 -3.54 -3.04 5.06
CA GLN A 56 -4.79 -3.01 5.82
C GLN A 56 -5.98 -3.22 4.88
N PHE A 57 -5.76 -3.95 3.78
CA PHE A 57 -6.76 -4.25 2.79
C PHE A 57 -7.73 -5.30 3.34
N GLU A 58 -8.63 -4.84 4.20
CA GLU A 58 -9.71 -5.65 4.76
C GLU A 58 -11.00 -5.36 3.99
N ILE A 59 -11.57 -6.40 3.37
CA ILE A 59 -12.94 -6.31 2.86
C ILE A 59 -13.85 -6.53 4.06
N PRO A 60 -14.60 -5.51 4.50
CA PRO A 60 -15.51 -5.67 5.63
C PRO A 60 -16.51 -6.79 5.34
N ASP A 61 -16.58 -7.79 6.22
CA ASP A 61 -17.73 -8.68 6.26
C ASP A 61 -18.98 -7.83 6.59
N GLN A 62 -20.18 -8.29 6.23
CA GLN A 62 -21.45 -7.54 6.37
C GLN A 62 -21.77 -7.10 7.82
N THR A 63 -20.94 -7.49 8.79
CA THR A 63 -20.99 -7.12 10.20
C THR A 63 -20.03 -6.00 10.61
N ALA A 64 -19.27 -5.42 9.68
CA ALA A 64 -18.27 -4.41 10.01
C ALA A 64 -18.90 -3.19 10.69
N VAL A 65 -18.46 -2.97 11.93
CA VAL A 65 -18.89 -1.88 12.81
C VAL A 65 -18.46 -0.57 12.17
N ILE A 66 -19.37 0.40 12.19
CA ILE A 66 -19.18 1.78 11.72
C ILE A 66 -17.81 2.29 12.21
N PRO A 67 -16.96 2.89 11.34
CA PRO A 67 -15.67 3.39 11.76
C PRO A 67 -15.84 4.38 12.92
N GLU A 68 -15.19 4.09 14.06
CA GLU A 68 -15.23 4.98 15.21
C GLU A 68 -14.58 6.33 14.84
N PRO A 69 -14.97 7.44 15.49
CA PRO A 69 -14.42 8.78 15.22
C PRO A 69 -12.89 8.91 15.37
N ASN A 70 -12.19 7.89 15.87
CA ASN A 70 -10.73 7.82 15.92
C ASN A 70 -10.09 7.25 14.63
N ASN A 71 -10.88 6.84 13.64
CA ASN A 71 -10.43 6.50 12.28
C ASN A 71 -10.29 7.76 11.39
N ILE A 72 -9.89 8.89 11.99
CA ILE A 72 -9.60 10.11 11.23
C ILE A 72 -8.31 9.87 10.45
N PRO A 73 -8.25 10.27 9.17
CA PRO A 73 -7.04 10.17 8.37
C PRO A 73 -5.81 10.72 9.11
N GLY A 74 -4.74 9.94 9.17
CA GLY A 74 -3.47 10.41 9.69
C GLY A 74 -2.84 11.38 8.69
N GLU A 75 -2.29 12.48 9.17
CA GLU A 75 -1.47 13.39 8.37
C GLU A 75 0.01 13.05 8.57
N CYS A 76 0.78 12.98 7.49
CA CYS A 76 2.24 12.92 7.55
C CYS A 76 2.87 13.93 6.59
N GLU A 77 4.06 14.44 6.95
CA GLU A 77 4.81 15.31 6.04
C GLU A 77 5.26 14.50 4.82
N ASN A 78 5.12 15.07 3.63
CA ASN A 78 5.58 14.44 2.40
C ASN A 78 7.12 14.32 2.44
N PRO A 79 7.69 13.10 2.45
CA PRO A 79 9.12 12.90 2.59
C PRO A 79 9.92 13.32 1.33
N PHE A 80 9.23 13.55 0.22
CA PHE A 80 9.83 13.94 -1.06
C PHE A 80 9.62 15.42 -1.40
N GLN A 81 8.67 16.09 -0.75
CA GLN A 81 8.35 17.49 -1.02
C GLN A 81 8.06 18.26 0.26
N LYS A 82 9.04 19.07 0.69
CA LYS A 82 8.94 19.87 1.90
C LYS A 82 7.73 20.80 1.87
N GLY A 83 6.96 20.81 2.96
CA GLY A 83 5.79 21.67 3.13
C GLY A 83 4.51 21.13 2.48
N GLU A 84 4.54 19.92 1.93
CA GLU A 84 3.33 19.18 1.58
C GLU A 84 2.98 18.16 2.67
N THR A 85 1.68 17.93 2.84
CA THR A 85 1.13 16.93 3.76
C THR A 85 0.43 15.85 2.95
N ILE A 86 0.70 14.59 3.27
CA ILE A 86 -0.02 13.44 2.75
C ILE A 86 -1.12 13.10 3.76
N ILE A 87 -2.35 13.03 3.27
CA ILE A 87 -3.50 12.56 4.05
C ILE A 87 -3.64 11.06 3.81
N GLY A 88 -3.40 10.27 4.85
CA GLY A 88 -3.51 8.82 4.83
C GLY A 88 -4.85 8.35 5.39
N ILE A 89 -5.64 7.65 4.58
CA ILE A 89 -6.96 7.13 4.99
C ILE A 89 -6.81 5.84 5.82
N PHE A 90 -5.80 5.03 5.50
CA PHE A 90 -5.52 3.74 6.14
C PHE A 90 -4.05 3.62 6.51
N GLY A 91 -3.75 2.81 7.53
CA GLY A 91 -2.40 2.60 8.02
C GLY A 91 -1.95 3.62 9.08
N SER A 92 -0.65 3.90 9.11
CA SER A 92 0.00 4.81 10.05
C SER A 92 0.86 5.85 9.33
N PRO A 93 1.03 7.07 9.88
CA PRO A 93 1.84 8.13 9.26
C PRO A 93 3.35 7.85 9.30
N GLU A 94 3.77 6.65 9.69
CA GLU A 94 5.17 6.26 9.78
C GLU A 94 5.81 6.16 8.38
N PHE A 95 7.01 6.70 8.26
CA PHE A 95 7.78 6.64 7.03
C PHE A 95 9.27 6.58 7.36
N SER A 96 9.98 5.64 6.75
CA SER A 96 11.43 5.51 6.91
C SER A 96 12.12 5.22 5.58
N ILE A 97 13.33 5.75 5.44
CA ILE A 97 14.23 5.48 4.33
C ILE A 97 15.52 4.91 4.91
N GLU A 98 15.89 3.72 4.46
CA GLU A 98 17.16 3.08 4.75
C GLU A 98 17.98 2.91 3.47
N SER A 99 19.19 2.38 3.58
CA SER A 99 20.13 2.29 2.45
C SER A 99 19.59 1.48 1.25
N GLN A 100 18.74 0.48 1.49
CA GLN A 100 18.22 -0.43 0.46
C GLN A 100 16.71 -0.63 0.53
N SER A 101 16.02 0.05 1.44
CA SER A 101 14.59 -0.12 1.67
C SER A 101 13.91 1.22 1.99
N ILE A 102 12.64 1.31 1.60
CA ILE A 102 11.73 2.35 2.05
C ILE A 102 10.56 1.65 2.74
N THR A 103 10.13 2.18 3.88
CA THR A 103 8.91 1.71 4.56
C THR A 103 7.91 2.84 4.61
N CYS A 104 6.70 2.56 4.13
CA CYS A 104 5.55 3.44 4.17
C CYS A 104 4.46 2.77 5.01
N GLY A 105 4.18 3.34 6.18
CA GLY A 105 3.16 2.85 7.09
C GLY A 105 1.74 3.11 6.62
N LEU A 106 1.56 4.00 5.63
CA LEU A 106 0.26 4.24 5.00
C LEU A 106 -0.09 3.10 4.07
N ASP A 107 -1.34 2.63 4.11
CA ASP A 107 -1.83 1.69 3.11
C ASP A 107 -2.30 2.46 1.88
N LEU A 108 -1.35 2.63 0.95
CA LEU A 108 -1.59 3.34 -0.31
C LEU A 108 -2.57 2.57 -1.20
N PHE A 109 -2.57 1.24 -1.18
CA PHE A 109 -3.37 0.45 -2.12
C PHE A 109 -4.82 0.34 -1.68
N ALA A 110 -5.10 0.16 -0.39
CA ALA A 110 -6.47 0.28 0.14
C ALA A 110 -7.01 1.70 -0.10
N SER A 111 -6.20 2.73 0.18
CA SER A 111 -6.60 4.12 -0.07
C SER A 111 -6.96 4.38 -1.53
N ILE A 112 -6.20 3.83 -2.47
CA ILE A 112 -6.49 3.94 -3.91
C ILE A 112 -7.76 3.15 -4.27
N PHE A 113 -7.90 1.91 -3.78
CA PHE A 113 -9.05 1.07 -4.11
C PHE A 113 -10.39 1.69 -3.73
N PHE A 114 -10.50 2.23 -2.51
CA PHE A 114 -11.75 2.82 -2.02
C PHE A 114 -12.05 4.21 -2.61
N MET A 115 -11.12 4.80 -3.36
CA MET A 115 -11.33 6.05 -4.11
C MET A 115 -11.57 5.84 -5.62
N LEU A 116 -11.36 4.63 -6.14
CA LEU A 116 -11.68 4.22 -7.51
C LEU A 116 -13.13 3.74 -7.62
#